data_AF-A0A1V9F0W6-F1
#
_entry.id   AF-A0A1V9F0W6-F1
#
_cell.length_a   1.000
_cell.length_b   1.000
_cell.length_c   1.000
_cell.angle_alpha   90.00
_cell.angle_beta   90.00
_cell.angle_gamma   90.00
#
_symmetry.space_group_name_H-M   'P 1'
#
loop_
_entity.id
_entity.type
_entity.pdbx_description
1 polymer ?
#
loop_
_entity_poly.entity_id
_entity_poly.type
_entity_poly.pdbx_seq_one_letter_code
_entity_poly.pdbx_strand_id
1 'polypeptide(L)'
;MKQLLAICILICLVQITVANSGIYAGGPVYKNRNYSISELKGSGYTCVVVWTIHIDASGNLNFNAEFPLVQNGSYIGASTYPNFAGDIASLKTAPTTINRVEFCLAAWGSGTFTNIKNLIASQGTGSTSILYRNFQAIRNTFPTVDAIGFDDESTYDAGSATAFAVMLGGLGFKVSLVPYTQAAFWTSVASNTNSQRPGTVDRVDLQCYSGGAGNNPCNWNFGSIPLYAGLWDAEKTTSQVQSQLTTWKNSCNIKGGFMWLYDDFDNTTGTEAYAAAINNVFNGSGGTSVATFYKDCTYGGTAVGLAAGSYNLSRLQSFGIANDDISSLQLQSGYRVTLYWDDNYAGTTLVKTANDACLVDDGWNDKVSSLVIAATAAARAETQSITNQPGEQELKLFNAPNLAGILVRIYDITGRQVMLVRPASNRINISSLLPGTYVLVYTMQGKQVTQRFIK
;
A
#
# COMPACT_ATOMS: atom_id res chain seq x y z
N MET A 1 24.80 0.79 48.15
CA MET A 1 23.74 0.04 47.45
C MET A 1 22.67 1.01 46.98
N LYS A 2 22.68 1.41 45.70
CA LYS A 2 21.56 2.10 45.03
C LYS A 2 21.38 1.40 43.69
N GLN A 3 20.27 0.68 43.56
CA GLN A 3 19.91 -0.11 42.39
C GLN A 3 19.68 0.81 41.18
N LEU A 4 20.35 0.56 40.06
CA LEU A 4 19.96 1.09 38.76
C LEU A 4 18.75 0.28 38.27
N LEU A 5 17.60 0.94 38.17
CA LEU A 5 16.42 0.40 37.50
C LEU A 5 16.57 0.68 35.99
N ALA A 6 16.90 -0.36 35.21
CA ALA A 6 16.85 -0.27 33.75
C ALA A 6 15.39 -0.37 33.30
N ILE A 7 14.83 0.75 32.82
CA ILE A 7 13.50 0.78 32.20
C ILE A 7 13.68 0.40 30.72
N CYS A 8 13.38 -0.85 30.38
CA CYS A 8 13.20 -1.27 29.00
C CYS A 8 11.90 -0.69 28.46
N ILE A 9 11.98 0.37 27.66
CA ILE A 9 10.84 0.90 26.92
C ILE A 9 10.60 -0.03 25.73
N LEU A 10 9.58 -0.88 25.85
CA LEU A 10 9.05 -1.69 24.75
C LEU A 10 8.34 -0.74 23.77
N ILE A 11 9.01 -0.38 22.68
CA ILE A 11 8.40 0.36 21.57
C ILE A 11 7.47 -0.61 20.84
N CYS A 12 6.17 -0.54 21.14
CA CYS A 12 5.15 -1.21 20.36
C CYS A 12 4.96 -0.40 19.06
N LEU A 13 5.67 -0.78 18.00
CA LEU A 13 5.40 -0.31 16.64
C LEU A 13 4.01 -0.82 16.26
N VAL A 14 3.01 0.05 16.35
CA VAL A 14 1.70 -0.18 15.71
C VAL A 14 1.95 -0.09 14.20
N GLN A 15 2.21 -1.23 13.56
CA GLN A 15 2.15 -1.33 12.11
C GLN A 15 0.69 -1.16 11.71
N ILE A 16 0.37 -0.01 11.15
CA ILE A 16 -0.90 0.19 10.43
C ILE A 16 -0.79 -0.69 9.19
N THR A 17 -1.32 -1.91 9.26
CA THR A 17 -1.41 -2.82 8.12
C THR A 17 -2.50 -2.28 7.19
N VAL A 18 -2.11 -1.41 6.26
CA VAL A 18 -2.92 -1.16 5.06
C VAL A 18 -2.94 -2.47 4.25
N ALA A 19 -4.10 -2.90 3.74
CA ALA A 19 -4.17 -4.09 2.90
C ALA A 19 -3.12 -4.05 1.78
N ASN A 20 -2.48 -5.19 1.52
CA ASN A 20 -1.54 -5.33 0.43
C ASN A 20 -2.26 -5.86 -0.82
N SER A 21 -2.82 -4.94 -1.61
CA SER A 21 -3.34 -5.22 -2.94
C SER A 21 -2.28 -4.82 -3.98
N GLY A 22 -1.89 -5.76 -4.83
CA GLY A 22 -0.94 -5.54 -5.91
C GLY A 22 -1.58 -5.48 -7.30
N ILE A 23 -0.89 -4.86 -8.24
CA ILE A 23 -1.23 -4.92 -9.66
C ILE A 23 0.05 -5.01 -10.50
N TYR A 24 0.06 -5.93 -11.46
CA TYR A 24 1.11 -5.99 -12.49
C TYR A 24 0.68 -5.09 -13.65
N ALA A 25 1.55 -4.16 -14.03
CA ALA A 25 1.26 -3.13 -15.01
C ALA A 25 2.36 -3.04 -16.06
N GLY A 26 1.97 -3.20 -17.32
CA GLY A 26 2.85 -3.33 -18.46
C GLY A 26 3.05 -2.05 -19.26
N GLY A 27 2.86 -2.18 -20.57
CA GLY A 27 3.09 -1.11 -21.54
C GLY A 27 2.38 0.22 -21.23
N PRO A 28 1.12 0.22 -20.77
CA PRO A 28 0.37 1.44 -20.45
C PRO A 28 1.05 2.39 -19.48
N VAL A 29 1.91 1.90 -18.57
CA VAL A 29 2.61 2.75 -17.59
C VAL A 29 3.47 3.82 -18.26
N TYR A 30 4.03 3.53 -19.42
CA TYR A 30 4.88 4.47 -20.17
C TYR A 30 4.31 4.89 -21.53
N LYS A 31 3.47 4.06 -22.17
CA LYS A 31 2.77 4.42 -23.41
C LYS A 31 1.63 5.40 -23.18
N ASN A 32 0.88 5.20 -22.09
CA ASN A 32 -0.40 5.86 -21.83
C ASN A 32 -0.35 6.76 -20.58
N ARG A 33 0.79 7.43 -20.37
CA ARG A 33 1.08 8.23 -19.16
C ARG A 33 0.07 9.35 -18.88
N ASN A 34 -0.72 9.75 -19.88
CA ASN A 34 -1.75 10.79 -19.76
C ASN A 34 -2.89 10.41 -18.82
N TYR A 35 -3.12 9.11 -18.56
CA TYR A 35 -4.08 8.67 -17.55
C TYR A 35 -3.50 7.63 -16.58
N SER A 36 -2.57 6.78 -17.02
CA SER A 36 -2.23 5.57 -16.27
C SER A 36 -1.64 5.83 -14.89
N ILE A 37 -0.78 6.84 -14.77
CA ILE A 37 -0.18 7.24 -13.50
C ILE A 37 -1.24 7.76 -12.52
N SER A 38 -2.16 8.62 -12.97
CA SER A 38 -3.24 9.12 -12.11
C SER A 38 -4.24 8.02 -11.74
N GLU A 39 -4.55 7.12 -12.66
CA GLU A 39 -5.46 6.00 -12.44
C GLU A 39 -4.88 5.02 -11.41
N LEU A 40 -3.64 4.59 -11.57
CA LEU A 40 -2.95 3.72 -10.61
C LEU A 40 -2.89 4.36 -9.22
N LYS A 41 -2.59 5.65 -9.13
CA LYS A 41 -2.58 6.38 -7.84
C LYS A 41 -3.97 6.48 -7.20
N GLY A 42 -5.01 6.63 -8.02
CA GLY A 42 -6.40 6.73 -7.58
C GLY A 42 -7.08 5.39 -7.30
N SER A 43 -6.50 4.28 -7.76
CA SER A 43 -7.12 2.95 -7.77
C SER A 43 -7.38 2.34 -6.39
N GLY A 44 -6.60 2.70 -5.37
CA GLY A 44 -6.59 2.02 -4.08
C GLY A 44 -5.59 0.85 -3.98
N TYR A 45 -4.84 0.53 -5.03
CA TYR A 45 -3.72 -0.41 -4.94
C TYR A 45 -2.63 0.12 -4.01
N THR A 46 -1.91 -0.78 -3.33
CA THR A 46 -0.81 -0.43 -2.41
C THR A 46 0.56 -0.85 -2.97
N CYS A 47 0.57 -1.84 -3.87
CA CYS A 47 1.75 -2.26 -4.62
C CYS A 47 1.50 -2.14 -6.13
N VAL A 48 2.42 -1.51 -6.86
CA VAL A 48 2.45 -1.52 -8.33
C VAL A 48 3.73 -2.21 -8.78
N VAL A 49 3.60 -3.28 -9.55
CA VAL A 49 4.71 -3.99 -10.18
C VAL A 49 4.75 -3.58 -11.65
N VAL A 50 5.73 -2.79 -12.05
CA VAL A 50 5.91 -2.42 -13.45
C VAL A 50 6.62 -3.56 -14.17
N TRP A 51 5.89 -4.24 -15.03
CA TRP A 51 6.27 -5.48 -15.69
C TRP A 51 6.55 -5.21 -17.18
N THR A 52 7.66 -5.63 -17.77
CA THR A 52 8.83 -6.35 -17.25
C THR A 52 10.11 -5.86 -17.90
N ILE A 53 11.24 -6.12 -17.25
CA ILE A 53 12.58 -5.91 -17.79
C ILE A 53 13.14 -7.25 -18.29
N HIS A 54 13.65 -7.23 -19.52
CA HIS A 54 14.45 -8.31 -20.09
C HIS A 54 15.93 -7.97 -20.09
N ILE A 55 16.76 -8.98 -19.81
CA ILE A 55 18.22 -8.85 -19.81
C ILE A 55 18.78 -9.66 -20.99
N ASP A 56 19.48 -8.99 -21.90
CA ASP A 56 20.14 -9.65 -23.02
C ASP A 56 21.47 -10.31 -22.61
N ALA A 57 22.10 -11.04 -23.54
CA ALA A 57 23.36 -11.75 -23.27
C ALA A 57 24.55 -10.81 -22.96
N SER A 58 24.46 -9.52 -23.34
CA SER A 58 25.46 -8.50 -23.00
C SER A 58 25.16 -7.83 -21.65
N GLY A 59 24.02 -8.13 -21.03
CA GLY A 59 23.56 -7.57 -19.78
C GLY A 59 22.69 -6.33 -19.90
N ASN A 60 22.37 -5.86 -21.11
CA ASN A 60 21.54 -4.66 -21.28
C ASN A 60 20.11 -4.92 -20.81
N LEU A 61 19.50 -3.91 -20.20
CA LEU A 61 18.13 -3.96 -19.72
C LEU A 61 17.22 -3.33 -20.77
N ASN A 62 16.16 -4.04 -21.19
CA ASN A 62 15.11 -3.53 -22.06
C ASN A 62 13.75 -3.72 -21.38
N PHE A 63 12.88 -2.72 -21.43
CA PHE A 63 11.53 -2.83 -20.87
C PHE A 63 10.58 -3.39 -21.92
N ASN A 64 9.88 -4.50 -21.62
CA ASN A 64 8.99 -5.28 -22.51
C ASN A 64 9.58 -5.65 -23.88
N ALA A 65 10.91 -5.61 -24.02
CA ALA A 65 11.59 -5.64 -25.32
C ALA A 65 11.14 -4.52 -26.29
N GLU A 66 10.54 -3.46 -25.75
CA GLU A 66 10.00 -2.33 -26.51
C GLU A 66 10.96 -1.15 -26.54
N PHE A 67 11.72 -0.92 -25.46
CA PHE A 67 12.72 0.13 -25.43
C PHE A 67 13.92 -0.18 -24.52
N PRO A 68 15.11 0.34 -24.86
CA PRO A 68 16.30 0.18 -24.05
C PRO A 68 16.20 1.02 -22.77
N LEU A 69 16.44 0.40 -21.62
CA LEU A 69 16.35 1.04 -20.32
C LEU A 69 17.72 1.42 -19.77
N VAL A 70 18.65 0.45 -19.73
CA VAL A 70 20.01 0.63 -19.20
C VAL A 70 21.00 -0.12 -20.08
N GLN A 71 22.11 0.54 -20.38
CA GLN A 71 23.22 -0.03 -21.13
C GLN A 71 24.54 0.44 -20.51
N ASN A 72 25.49 -0.47 -20.34
CA ASN A 72 26.85 -0.17 -19.86
C ASN A 72 26.90 0.66 -18.56
N GLY A 73 26.01 0.39 -17.60
CA GLY A 73 25.92 1.08 -16.32
C GLY A 73 25.29 2.47 -16.39
N SER A 74 24.61 2.81 -17.49
CA SER A 74 23.96 4.11 -17.68
C SER A 74 22.47 3.94 -18.00
N TYR A 75 21.62 4.72 -17.34
CA TYR A 75 20.21 4.83 -17.71
C TYR A 75 20.07 5.59 -19.02
N ILE A 76 19.48 4.94 -20.02
CA ILE A 76 19.27 5.50 -21.35
C ILE A 76 17.79 5.57 -21.74
N GLY A 77 16.88 5.01 -20.94
CA GLY A 77 15.45 4.96 -21.26
C GLY A 77 14.79 6.32 -21.48
N ALA A 78 15.37 7.41 -20.96
CA ALA A 78 14.89 8.77 -21.21
C ALA A 78 14.95 9.18 -22.70
N SER A 79 15.77 8.52 -23.53
CA SER A 79 15.78 8.76 -24.98
C SER A 79 14.48 8.34 -25.66
N THR A 80 13.76 7.37 -25.09
CA THR A 80 12.48 6.88 -25.61
C THR A 80 11.30 7.42 -24.81
N TYR A 81 11.37 7.34 -23.48
CA TYR A 81 10.33 7.81 -22.56
C TYR A 81 10.92 8.81 -21.55
N PRO A 82 11.02 10.10 -21.90
CA PRO A 82 11.75 11.10 -21.10
C PRO A 82 11.17 11.35 -19.71
N ASN A 83 9.87 11.09 -19.52
CA ASN A 83 9.19 11.29 -18.24
C ASN A 83 9.19 10.04 -17.34
N PHE A 84 9.66 8.89 -17.82
CA PHE A 84 9.45 7.61 -17.16
C PHE A 84 9.95 7.59 -15.71
N ALA A 85 11.17 8.08 -15.45
CA ALA A 85 11.71 8.15 -14.09
C ALA A 85 10.85 9.01 -13.14
N GLY A 86 10.35 10.17 -13.63
CA GLY A 86 9.47 11.04 -12.86
C GLY A 86 8.10 10.41 -12.61
N ASP A 87 7.55 9.73 -13.62
CA ASP A 87 6.26 9.06 -13.55
C ASP A 87 6.29 7.92 -12.52
N ILE A 88 7.33 7.08 -12.54
CA ILE A 88 7.55 6.01 -11.55
C ILE A 88 7.69 6.57 -10.13
N ALA A 89 8.44 7.66 -9.94
CA ALA A 89 8.54 8.31 -8.63
C ALA A 89 7.20 8.88 -8.14
N SER A 90 6.38 9.39 -9.07
CA SER A 90 5.10 10.02 -8.75
C SER A 90 4.04 9.03 -8.23
N LEU A 91 4.17 7.73 -8.52
CA LEU A 91 3.27 6.67 -8.03
C LEU A 91 3.19 6.65 -6.50
N LYS A 92 4.31 6.94 -5.81
CA LYS A 92 4.40 7.02 -4.33
C LYS A 92 4.20 8.44 -3.79
N THR A 93 3.92 9.42 -4.65
CA THR A 93 3.67 10.81 -4.23
C THR A 93 2.18 11.03 -3.98
N ALA A 94 1.84 11.50 -2.77
CA ALA A 94 0.45 11.75 -2.38
C ALA A 94 -0.27 12.74 -3.33
N PRO A 95 -1.60 12.60 -3.53
CA PRO A 95 -2.46 11.54 -2.99
C PRO A 95 -2.24 10.21 -3.72
N THR A 96 -2.09 9.13 -2.96
CA THR A 96 -1.95 7.74 -3.43
C THR A 96 -2.01 6.79 -2.24
N THR A 97 -2.48 5.57 -2.44
CA THR A 97 -2.34 4.46 -1.48
C THR A 97 -1.09 3.62 -1.74
N ILE A 98 -0.45 3.82 -2.89
CA ILE A 98 0.74 3.07 -3.31
C ILE A 98 1.89 3.41 -2.36
N ASN A 99 2.34 2.40 -1.62
CA ASN A 99 3.49 2.49 -0.72
C ASN A 99 4.64 1.59 -1.18
N ARG A 100 4.41 0.76 -2.19
CA ARG A 100 5.41 -0.11 -2.81
C ARG A 100 5.37 -0.04 -4.33
N VAL A 101 6.53 0.15 -4.94
CA VAL A 101 6.71 0.08 -6.40
C VAL A 101 7.84 -0.89 -6.71
N GLU A 102 7.62 -1.78 -7.66
CA GLU A 102 8.62 -2.77 -8.09
C GLU A 102 8.83 -2.70 -9.60
N PHE A 103 10.01 -3.13 -10.05
CA PHE A 103 10.19 -3.57 -11.43
C PHE A 103 10.25 -5.10 -11.45
N CYS A 104 9.55 -5.75 -12.37
CA CYS A 104 9.68 -7.20 -12.54
C CYS A 104 10.70 -7.55 -13.63
N LEU A 105 11.33 -8.71 -13.53
CA LEU A 105 12.21 -9.27 -14.55
C LEU A 105 11.59 -10.52 -15.15
N ALA A 106 11.79 -10.67 -16.46
CA ALA A 106 11.39 -11.85 -17.24
C ALA A 106 9.86 -12.04 -17.33
N ALA A 107 9.50 -13.13 -18.00
CA ALA A 107 8.16 -13.61 -18.31
C ALA A 107 8.31 -15.00 -18.96
N TRP A 108 7.18 -15.66 -19.24
CA TRP A 108 7.16 -16.88 -20.05
C TRP A 108 8.00 -16.76 -21.34
N GLY A 109 8.87 -17.74 -21.58
CA GLY A 109 9.74 -17.79 -22.77
C GLY A 109 10.93 -16.81 -22.75
N SER A 110 11.15 -16.04 -21.68
CA SER A 110 12.27 -15.10 -21.60
C SER A 110 13.61 -15.79 -21.33
N GLY A 111 14.64 -15.42 -22.09
CA GLY A 111 16.03 -15.84 -21.85
C GLY A 111 16.75 -15.11 -20.70
N THR A 112 16.04 -14.24 -19.97
CA THR A 112 16.63 -13.32 -18.98
C THR A 112 17.41 -14.05 -17.88
N PHE A 113 16.84 -15.07 -17.24
CA PHE A 113 17.52 -15.77 -16.15
C PHE A 113 18.67 -16.66 -16.63
N THR A 114 18.59 -17.17 -17.88
CA THR A 114 19.72 -17.84 -18.53
C THR A 114 20.88 -16.86 -18.76
N ASN A 115 20.58 -15.63 -19.19
CA ASN A 115 21.60 -14.60 -19.35
C ASN A 115 22.18 -14.15 -18.01
N ILE A 116 21.35 -13.99 -16.97
CA ILE A 116 21.82 -13.70 -15.60
C ILE A 116 22.80 -14.79 -15.14
N LYS A 117 22.43 -16.07 -15.29
CA LYS A 117 23.29 -17.21 -14.94
C LYS A 117 24.65 -17.12 -15.65
N ASN A 118 24.65 -16.91 -16.97
CA ASN A 118 25.87 -16.85 -17.77
C ASN A 118 26.74 -15.63 -17.41
N LEU A 119 26.13 -14.49 -17.15
CA LEU A 119 26.82 -13.27 -16.74
C LEU A 119 27.43 -13.40 -15.34
N ILE A 120 26.74 -14.04 -14.39
CA ILE A 120 27.29 -14.33 -13.07
C ILE A 120 28.44 -15.34 -13.17
N ALA A 121 28.30 -16.38 -13.99
CA ALA A 121 29.37 -17.35 -14.19
C ALA A 121 30.64 -16.71 -14.78
N SER A 122 30.49 -15.71 -15.66
CA SER A 122 31.62 -15.06 -16.34
C SER A 122 32.21 -13.87 -15.59
N GLN A 123 31.40 -13.10 -14.87
CA GLN A 123 31.80 -11.81 -14.28
C GLN A 123 31.61 -11.73 -12.76
N GLY A 124 30.90 -12.70 -12.17
CA GLY A 124 30.44 -12.63 -10.78
C GLY A 124 29.42 -11.51 -10.54
N THR A 125 29.26 -11.15 -9.27
CA THR A 125 28.30 -10.14 -8.80
C THR A 125 28.96 -8.88 -8.20
N GLY A 126 30.30 -8.78 -8.32
CA GLY A 126 31.06 -7.64 -7.81
C GLY A 126 30.80 -6.34 -8.59
N SER A 127 31.28 -5.21 -8.08
CA SER A 127 30.99 -3.88 -8.63
C SER A 127 31.47 -3.64 -10.06
N THR A 128 32.35 -4.49 -10.57
CA THR A 128 32.84 -4.44 -11.95
C THR A 128 31.94 -5.21 -12.93
N SER A 129 31.06 -6.11 -12.46
CA SER A 129 30.19 -6.89 -13.33
C SER A 129 29.13 -6.01 -13.99
N ILE A 130 28.67 -6.40 -15.18
CA ILE A 130 27.67 -5.64 -15.91
C ILE A 130 26.33 -5.62 -15.18
N LEU A 131 25.94 -6.72 -14.54
CA LEU A 131 24.72 -6.81 -13.74
C LEU A 131 24.76 -5.80 -12.58
N TYR A 132 25.86 -5.75 -11.83
CA TYR A 132 25.98 -4.79 -10.73
C TYR A 132 25.86 -3.35 -11.24
N ARG A 133 26.65 -2.98 -12.26
CA ARG A 133 26.67 -1.62 -12.81
C ARG A 133 25.30 -1.20 -13.34
N ASN A 134 24.59 -2.10 -14.04
CA ASN A 134 23.28 -1.81 -14.60
C ASN A 134 22.22 -1.63 -13.50
N PHE A 135 22.18 -2.49 -12.48
CA PHE A 135 21.24 -2.32 -11.37
C PHE A 135 21.61 -1.18 -10.42
N GLN A 136 22.88 -0.80 -10.32
CA GLN A 136 23.27 0.45 -9.66
C GLN A 136 22.72 1.66 -10.41
N ALA A 137 22.75 1.66 -11.74
CA ALA A 137 22.12 2.71 -12.55
C ALA A 137 20.60 2.79 -12.32
N ILE A 138 19.92 1.64 -12.22
CA ILE A 138 18.50 1.59 -11.83
C ILE A 138 18.31 2.20 -10.44
N ARG A 139 19.09 1.79 -9.44
CA ARG A 139 18.97 2.30 -8.06
C ARG A 139 19.12 3.81 -7.99
N ASN A 140 20.11 4.35 -8.72
CA ASN A 140 20.38 5.79 -8.74
C ASN A 140 19.26 6.58 -9.45
N THR A 141 18.69 6.01 -10.52
CA THR A 141 17.67 6.68 -11.34
C THR A 141 16.28 6.58 -10.71
N PHE A 142 15.96 5.44 -10.10
CA PHE A 142 14.64 5.11 -9.56
C PHE A 142 14.72 4.82 -8.05
N PRO A 143 15.07 5.81 -7.21
CA PRO A 143 15.26 5.59 -5.77
C PRO A 143 13.97 5.16 -5.05
N THR A 144 12.81 5.42 -5.65
CA THR A 144 11.48 5.04 -5.13
C THR A 144 11.07 3.60 -5.44
N VAL A 145 11.80 2.88 -6.31
CA VAL A 145 11.56 1.46 -6.61
C VAL A 145 12.10 0.62 -5.46
N ASP A 146 11.22 -0.07 -4.78
CA ASP A 146 11.50 -0.81 -3.56
C ASP A 146 12.15 -2.17 -3.86
N ALA A 147 11.66 -2.86 -4.90
CA ALA A 147 12.05 -4.24 -5.17
C ALA A 147 12.22 -4.55 -6.66
N ILE A 148 12.90 -5.65 -6.91
CA ILE A 148 12.99 -6.30 -8.21
C ILE A 148 12.32 -7.67 -8.13
N GLY A 149 11.27 -7.89 -8.92
CA GLY A 149 10.53 -9.15 -8.99
C GLY A 149 11.20 -10.17 -9.91
N PHE A 150 11.22 -11.42 -9.47
CA PHE A 150 11.78 -12.53 -10.23
C PHE A 150 10.66 -13.40 -10.80
N ASP A 151 10.43 -13.28 -12.10
CA ASP A 151 9.48 -14.09 -12.87
C ASP A 151 10.24 -15.11 -13.75
N ASP A 152 11.10 -15.91 -13.12
CA ASP A 152 11.86 -16.97 -13.78
C ASP A 152 10.96 -18.16 -14.10
N GLU A 153 10.47 -18.19 -15.34
CA GLU A 153 9.64 -19.27 -15.83
C GLU A 153 10.38 -20.28 -16.70
N SER A 154 11.72 -20.18 -16.81
CA SER A 154 12.48 -20.95 -17.82
C SER A 154 13.76 -21.59 -17.29
N THR A 155 14.57 -20.88 -16.52
CA THR A 155 15.94 -21.31 -16.20
C THR A 155 16.02 -22.12 -14.92
N TYR A 156 15.32 -21.69 -13.85
CA TYR A 156 15.24 -22.38 -12.56
C TYR A 156 16.59 -22.77 -11.95
N ASP A 157 17.61 -21.91 -12.09
CA ASP A 157 18.94 -22.13 -11.51
C ASP A 157 19.09 -21.41 -10.16
N ALA A 158 18.90 -22.15 -9.07
CA ALA A 158 18.81 -21.56 -7.73
C ALA A 158 20.09 -20.84 -7.29
N GLY A 159 21.26 -21.32 -7.73
CA GLY A 159 22.55 -20.74 -7.38
C GLY A 159 22.72 -19.34 -7.95
N SER A 160 22.51 -19.17 -9.25
CA SER A 160 22.60 -17.86 -9.90
C SER A 160 21.49 -16.91 -9.46
N ALA A 161 20.24 -17.38 -9.31
CA ALA A 161 19.15 -16.56 -8.79
C ALA A 161 19.44 -16.05 -7.36
N THR A 162 19.97 -16.90 -6.48
CA THR A 162 20.38 -16.51 -5.13
C THR A 162 21.49 -15.45 -5.17
N ALA A 163 22.57 -15.70 -5.93
CA ALA A 163 23.69 -14.76 -6.02
C ALA A 163 23.24 -13.39 -6.55
N PHE A 164 22.34 -13.40 -7.53
CA PHE A 164 21.75 -12.20 -8.07
C PHE A 164 20.87 -11.45 -7.06
N ALA A 165 19.99 -12.16 -6.33
CA ALA A 165 19.16 -11.55 -5.29
C ALA A 165 20.00 -10.92 -4.17
N VAL A 166 21.07 -11.59 -3.71
CA VAL A 166 22.00 -11.04 -2.71
C VAL A 166 22.68 -9.76 -3.22
N MET A 167 23.09 -9.73 -4.50
CA MET A 167 23.66 -8.53 -5.13
C MET A 167 22.67 -7.37 -5.14
N LEU A 168 21.42 -7.60 -5.54
CA LEU A 168 20.35 -6.61 -5.53
C LEU A 168 20.06 -6.09 -4.12
N GLY A 169 20.04 -6.99 -3.13
CA GLY A 169 19.96 -6.63 -1.71
C GLY A 169 21.11 -5.73 -1.27
N GLY A 170 22.32 -5.98 -1.77
CA GLY A 170 23.50 -5.14 -1.54
C GLY A 170 23.34 -3.72 -2.09
N LEU A 171 22.63 -3.57 -3.21
CA LEU A 171 22.26 -2.29 -3.83
C LEU A 171 21.00 -1.66 -3.21
N GLY A 172 20.45 -2.25 -2.15
CA GLY A 172 19.30 -1.73 -1.42
C GLY A 172 17.93 -2.11 -1.98
N PHE A 173 17.85 -2.98 -2.99
CA PHE A 173 16.57 -3.54 -3.44
C PHE A 173 16.09 -4.64 -2.50
N LYS A 174 14.78 -4.73 -2.34
CA LYS A 174 14.12 -5.97 -1.98
C LYS A 174 13.97 -6.85 -3.21
N VAL A 175 13.60 -8.10 -3.01
CA VAL A 175 13.31 -9.06 -4.07
C VAL A 175 11.95 -9.68 -3.78
N SER A 176 11.09 -9.70 -4.79
CA SER A 176 9.87 -10.51 -4.78
C SER A 176 10.06 -11.73 -5.70
N LEU A 177 9.42 -12.84 -5.37
CA LEU A 177 9.44 -14.07 -6.18
C LEU A 177 8.06 -14.29 -6.78
N VAL A 178 7.98 -14.68 -8.06
CA VAL A 178 6.71 -14.77 -8.80
C VAL A 178 6.45 -16.20 -9.29
N PRO A 179 6.30 -17.20 -8.40
CA PRO A 179 6.16 -18.59 -8.80
C PRO A 179 4.81 -18.88 -9.47
N TYR A 180 4.82 -19.67 -10.55
CA TYR A 180 3.64 -20.44 -10.98
C TYR A 180 3.85 -21.97 -10.84
N THR A 181 5.10 -22.42 -10.69
CA THR A 181 5.50 -23.84 -10.56
C THR A 181 6.85 -23.95 -9.84
N GLN A 182 7.41 -25.15 -9.72
CA GLN A 182 8.76 -25.41 -9.18
C GLN A 182 8.96 -24.93 -7.74
N ALA A 183 8.06 -25.31 -6.82
CA ALA A 183 8.09 -24.90 -5.42
C ALA A 183 9.44 -25.12 -4.71
N ALA A 184 10.14 -26.22 -5.00
CA ALA A 184 11.46 -26.49 -4.43
C ALA A 184 12.52 -25.47 -4.86
N PHE A 185 12.50 -25.03 -6.13
CA PHE A 185 13.40 -23.98 -6.62
C PHE A 185 13.13 -22.67 -5.87
N TRP A 186 11.89 -22.19 -5.83
CA TRP A 186 11.57 -20.89 -5.25
C TRP A 186 11.84 -20.82 -3.75
N THR A 187 11.47 -21.87 -3.01
CA THR A 187 11.74 -21.94 -1.58
C THR A 187 13.25 -22.01 -1.29
N SER A 188 14.04 -22.65 -2.15
CA SER A 188 15.50 -22.65 -2.04
C SER A 188 16.09 -21.25 -2.29
N VAL A 189 15.64 -20.52 -3.32
CA VAL A 189 16.11 -19.14 -3.60
C VAL A 189 15.78 -18.22 -2.43
N ALA A 190 14.56 -18.29 -1.91
CA ALA A 190 14.13 -17.51 -0.76
C ALA A 190 14.99 -17.78 0.49
N SER A 191 15.14 -19.06 0.85
CA SER A 191 15.91 -19.50 2.02
C SER A 191 17.39 -19.15 1.90
N ASN A 192 18.01 -19.48 0.78
CA ASN A 192 19.43 -19.24 0.55
C ASN A 192 19.75 -17.74 0.57
N THR A 193 18.92 -16.93 -0.09
CA THR A 193 19.11 -15.48 -0.15
C THR A 193 18.98 -14.87 1.23
N ASN A 194 17.91 -15.17 1.97
CA ASN A 194 17.71 -14.59 3.29
C ASN A 194 18.65 -15.15 4.36
N SER A 195 19.23 -16.34 4.16
CA SER A 195 20.31 -16.84 5.02
C SER A 195 21.61 -16.06 4.82
N GLN A 196 21.91 -15.64 3.58
CA GLN A 196 23.11 -14.84 3.27
C GLN A 196 22.90 -13.35 3.55
N ARG A 197 21.70 -12.83 3.29
CA ARG A 197 21.34 -11.43 3.49
C ARG A 197 19.88 -11.32 3.95
N PRO A 198 19.63 -11.36 5.27
CA PRO A 198 18.28 -11.37 5.84
C PRO A 198 17.39 -10.24 5.36
N GLY A 199 16.14 -10.59 5.02
CA GLY A 199 15.11 -9.65 4.59
C GLY A 199 15.30 -9.09 3.19
N THR A 200 16.14 -9.72 2.35
CA THR A 200 16.27 -9.35 0.94
C THR A 200 15.07 -9.83 0.16
N VAL A 201 14.71 -11.12 0.26
CA VAL A 201 13.45 -11.62 -0.27
C VAL A 201 12.36 -11.35 0.76
N ASP A 202 11.39 -10.52 0.42
CA ASP A 202 10.38 -10.03 1.37
C ASP A 202 8.93 -10.23 0.90
N ARG A 203 8.73 -10.77 -0.30
CA ARG A 203 7.42 -10.94 -0.91
C ARG A 203 7.40 -12.15 -1.84
N VAL A 204 6.30 -12.89 -1.85
CA VAL A 204 6.00 -13.91 -2.87
C VAL A 204 4.67 -13.62 -3.52
N ASP A 205 4.68 -13.41 -4.83
CA ASP A 205 3.52 -13.24 -5.68
C ASP A 205 3.21 -14.56 -6.39
N LEU A 206 2.44 -15.43 -5.74
CA LEU A 206 2.07 -16.73 -6.29
C LEU A 206 1.04 -16.56 -7.41
N GLN A 207 1.38 -16.99 -8.62
CA GLN A 207 0.47 -16.97 -9.76
C GLN A 207 -0.58 -18.08 -9.61
N CYS A 208 -1.86 -17.71 -9.51
CA CYS A 208 -3.00 -18.64 -9.47
C CYS A 208 -3.93 -18.46 -10.68
N TYR A 209 -3.35 -18.16 -11.85
CA TYR A 209 -4.01 -17.95 -13.15
C TYR A 209 -3.19 -18.62 -14.26
N SER A 210 -3.78 -18.79 -15.45
CA SER A 210 -3.13 -19.36 -16.64
C SER A 210 -2.41 -20.69 -16.32
N GLY A 211 -1.12 -20.81 -16.64
CA GLY A 211 -0.29 -21.99 -16.31
C GLY A 211 -0.24 -22.31 -14.82
N GLY A 212 -0.49 -21.32 -13.95
CA GLY A 212 -0.60 -21.46 -12.50
C GLY A 212 -2.03 -21.60 -11.97
N ALA A 213 -3.06 -21.69 -12.82
CA ALA A 213 -4.47 -21.71 -12.38
C ALA A 213 -4.81 -22.85 -11.39
N GLY A 214 -4.04 -23.94 -11.40
CA GLY A 214 -4.18 -25.06 -10.46
C GLY A 214 -3.50 -24.84 -9.09
N ASN A 215 -2.78 -23.73 -8.89
CA ASN A 215 -2.10 -23.46 -7.63
C ASN A 215 -3.09 -23.22 -6.49
N ASN A 216 -2.80 -23.86 -5.35
CA ASN A 216 -3.42 -23.56 -4.08
C ASN A 216 -2.36 -22.97 -3.14
N PRO A 217 -2.51 -21.72 -2.67
CA PRO A 217 -1.56 -21.08 -1.76
C PRO A 217 -1.20 -21.89 -0.51
N CYS A 218 -2.11 -22.75 -0.03
CA CYS A 218 -1.88 -23.62 1.12
C CYS A 218 -0.70 -24.60 0.91
N ASN A 219 -0.35 -24.90 -0.35
CA ASN A 219 0.72 -25.85 -0.69
C ASN A 219 2.10 -25.18 -0.81
N TRP A 220 2.18 -23.86 -0.60
CA TRP A 220 3.39 -23.07 -0.78
C TRP A 220 3.88 -22.52 0.56
N ASN A 221 5.09 -22.91 0.97
CA ASN A 221 5.64 -22.51 2.26
C ASN A 221 6.99 -21.80 2.10
N PHE A 222 6.99 -20.49 2.36
CA PHE A 222 8.18 -19.63 2.33
C PHE A 222 8.61 -19.17 3.74
N GLY A 223 8.18 -19.90 4.78
CA GLY A 223 8.44 -19.55 6.17
C GLY A 223 7.75 -18.24 6.56
N SER A 224 8.53 -17.24 6.94
CA SER A 224 8.02 -15.92 7.37
C SER A 224 7.74 -14.94 6.24
N ILE A 225 8.14 -15.27 5.00
CA ILE A 225 7.95 -14.38 3.85
C ILE A 225 6.47 -14.37 3.47
N PRO A 226 5.80 -13.21 3.42
CA PRO A 226 4.39 -13.12 3.12
C PRO A 226 4.09 -13.53 1.67
N LEU A 227 3.03 -14.34 1.51
CA LEU A 227 2.54 -14.80 0.23
C LEU A 227 1.27 -14.04 -0.17
N TYR A 228 1.24 -13.62 -1.42
CA TYR A 228 0.16 -12.89 -2.08
C TYR A 228 -0.32 -13.73 -3.26
N ALA A 229 -1.63 -14.01 -3.33
CA ALA A 229 -2.18 -14.83 -4.40
C ALA A 229 -2.65 -13.96 -5.58
N GLY A 230 -2.14 -14.26 -6.77
CA GLY A 230 -2.45 -13.55 -8.00
C GLY A 230 -3.62 -14.17 -8.74
N LEU A 231 -4.48 -13.34 -9.32
CA LEU A 231 -5.61 -13.76 -10.15
C LEU A 231 -5.62 -12.93 -11.44
N TRP A 232 -6.26 -13.46 -12.49
CA TRP A 232 -6.37 -12.79 -13.79
C TRP A 232 -7.81 -12.32 -14.05
N ASP A 233 -7.98 -11.08 -14.50
CA ASP A 233 -9.28 -10.50 -14.84
C ASP A 233 -9.99 -11.27 -15.96
N ALA A 234 -9.25 -11.77 -16.96
CA ALA A 234 -9.80 -12.60 -18.04
C ALA A 234 -10.42 -13.92 -17.54
N GLU A 235 -10.00 -14.40 -16.36
CA GLU A 235 -10.51 -15.63 -15.75
C GLU A 235 -11.53 -15.38 -14.63
N LYS A 236 -11.49 -14.20 -14.00
CA LYS A 236 -12.26 -13.89 -12.80
C LYS A 236 -12.75 -12.46 -12.78
N THR A 237 -14.05 -12.32 -12.59
CA THR A 237 -14.71 -11.06 -12.21
C THR A 237 -14.26 -10.60 -10.81
N THR A 238 -14.53 -9.33 -10.47
CA THR A 238 -14.20 -8.76 -9.15
C THR A 238 -14.82 -9.52 -7.97
N SER A 239 -16.06 -10.01 -8.10
CA SER A 239 -16.73 -10.80 -7.06
C SER A 239 -16.09 -12.18 -6.88
N GLN A 240 -15.65 -12.81 -7.97
CA GLN A 240 -14.92 -14.08 -7.94
C GLN A 240 -13.53 -13.90 -7.33
N VAL A 241 -12.83 -12.80 -7.64
CA VAL A 241 -11.56 -12.43 -7.01
C VAL A 241 -11.73 -12.29 -5.49
N GLN A 242 -12.71 -11.51 -5.05
CA GLN A 242 -12.99 -11.31 -3.62
C GLN A 242 -13.32 -12.64 -2.90
N SER A 243 -14.18 -13.47 -3.50
CA SER A 243 -14.57 -14.77 -2.93
C SER A 243 -13.40 -15.75 -2.82
N GLN A 244 -12.61 -15.86 -3.89
CA GLN A 244 -11.44 -16.75 -3.92
C GLN A 244 -10.38 -16.32 -2.89
N LEU A 245 -10.07 -15.02 -2.82
CA LEU A 245 -9.11 -14.49 -1.86
C LEU A 245 -9.62 -14.59 -0.43
N THR A 246 -10.92 -14.45 -0.18
CA THR A 246 -11.52 -14.68 1.15
C THR A 246 -11.30 -16.12 1.60
N THR A 247 -11.54 -17.07 0.68
CA THR A 247 -11.31 -18.49 0.93
C THR A 247 -9.85 -18.74 1.33
N TRP A 248 -8.89 -18.28 0.52
CA TRP A 248 -7.47 -18.48 0.80
C TRP A 248 -6.94 -17.67 1.98
N LYS A 249 -7.50 -16.49 2.29
CA LYS A 249 -7.17 -15.76 3.52
C LYS A 249 -7.49 -16.62 4.73
N ASN A 250 -8.66 -17.26 4.74
CA ASN A 250 -9.14 -18.04 5.87
C ASN A 250 -8.48 -19.41 5.98
N SER A 251 -8.12 -20.05 4.86
CA SER A 251 -7.56 -21.41 4.86
C SER A 251 -6.04 -21.49 4.70
N CYS A 252 -5.42 -20.52 4.03
CA CYS A 252 -4.01 -20.56 3.64
C CYS A 252 -3.16 -19.43 4.24
N ASN A 253 -3.75 -18.53 5.04
CA ASN A 253 -3.05 -17.43 5.72
C ASN A 253 -2.27 -16.48 4.77
N ILE A 254 -2.73 -16.33 3.53
CA ILE A 254 -2.17 -15.36 2.58
C ILE A 254 -2.32 -13.93 3.11
N LYS A 255 -1.38 -13.05 2.74
CA LYS A 255 -1.28 -11.67 3.28
C LYS A 255 -1.83 -10.60 2.35
N GLY A 256 -2.29 -10.99 1.17
CA GLY A 256 -2.95 -10.14 0.21
C GLY A 256 -3.17 -10.86 -1.11
N GLY A 257 -3.45 -10.08 -2.16
CA GLY A 257 -3.58 -10.59 -3.52
C GLY A 257 -3.12 -9.56 -4.55
N PHE A 258 -3.01 -9.98 -5.79
CA PHE A 258 -2.69 -9.09 -6.90
C PHE A 258 -3.47 -9.43 -8.15
N MET A 259 -3.59 -8.45 -9.06
CA MET A 259 -4.15 -8.67 -10.38
C MET A 259 -3.05 -8.74 -11.45
N TRP A 260 -3.18 -9.77 -12.27
CA TRP A 260 -2.67 -9.83 -13.64
C TRP A 260 -3.84 -9.47 -14.57
N LEU A 261 -3.72 -8.58 -15.54
CA LEU A 261 -2.81 -7.44 -15.50
C LEU A 261 -3.54 -6.14 -15.86
N TYR A 262 -3.01 -5.02 -15.39
CA TYR A 262 -3.55 -3.67 -15.63
C TYR A 262 -3.89 -3.41 -17.11
N ASP A 263 -3.05 -3.92 -18.02
CA ASP A 263 -3.15 -3.70 -19.47
C ASP A 263 -4.49 -4.18 -20.08
N ASP A 264 -5.19 -5.11 -19.42
CA ASP A 264 -6.46 -5.64 -19.91
C ASP A 264 -7.66 -4.74 -19.54
N PHE A 265 -7.51 -3.87 -18.53
CA PHE A 265 -8.59 -3.05 -17.97
C PHE A 265 -8.18 -1.62 -17.63
N ASP A 266 -7.10 -1.11 -18.22
CA ASP A 266 -6.64 0.27 -18.05
C ASP A 266 -7.64 1.28 -18.64
N ASN A 267 -7.67 2.49 -18.07
CA ASN A 267 -8.65 3.52 -18.43
C ASN A 267 -10.11 3.06 -18.29
N THR A 268 -10.39 2.18 -17.34
CA THR A 268 -11.75 1.71 -17.03
C THR A 268 -11.99 1.74 -15.52
N THR A 269 -13.24 1.59 -15.10
CA THR A 269 -13.58 1.40 -13.69
C THR A 269 -13.06 0.07 -13.12
N GLY A 270 -12.53 -0.83 -13.97
CA GLY A 270 -11.95 -2.11 -13.55
C GLY A 270 -10.77 -1.94 -12.60
N THR A 271 -9.92 -0.94 -12.84
CA THR A 271 -8.70 -0.71 -12.05
C THR A 271 -9.02 -0.50 -10.56
N GLU A 272 -9.97 0.39 -10.26
CA GLU A 272 -10.43 0.61 -8.88
C GLU A 272 -11.26 -0.55 -8.33
N ALA A 273 -12.07 -1.21 -9.18
CA ALA A 273 -12.97 -2.27 -8.75
C ALA A 273 -12.22 -3.54 -8.31
N TYR A 274 -11.16 -3.93 -9.01
CA TYR A 274 -10.31 -5.05 -8.61
C TYR A 274 -9.45 -4.73 -7.38
N ALA A 275 -8.92 -3.51 -7.28
CA ALA A 275 -8.26 -3.06 -6.05
C ALA A 275 -9.21 -3.15 -4.86
N ALA A 276 -10.45 -2.66 -5.01
CA ALA A 276 -11.49 -2.74 -4.00
C ALA A 276 -11.83 -4.18 -3.63
N ALA A 277 -11.95 -5.10 -4.60
CA ALA A 277 -12.20 -6.52 -4.34
C ALA A 277 -11.13 -7.15 -3.44
N ILE A 278 -9.84 -6.90 -3.71
CA ILE A 278 -8.74 -7.39 -2.87
C ILE A 278 -8.76 -6.69 -1.51
N ASN A 279 -8.90 -5.37 -1.51
CA ASN A 279 -8.94 -4.57 -0.30
C ASN A 279 -10.10 -4.95 0.63
N ASN A 280 -11.26 -5.34 0.11
CA ASN A 280 -12.38 -5.81 0.94
C ASN A 280 -12.02 -7.06 1.74
N VAL A 281 -11.19 -7.95 1.19
CA VAL A 281 -10.73 -9.17 1.87
C VAL A 281 -9.71 -8.82 2.96
N PHE A 282 -8.74 -7.98 2.64
CA PHE A 282 -7.55 -7.78 3.49
C PHE A 282 -7.61 -6.53 4.38
N ASN A 283 -8.44 -5.53 4.06
CA ASN A 283 -8.76 -4.42 4.98
C ASN A 283 -9.86 -4.78 5.99
N GLY A 284 -10.43 -6.00 5.91
CA GLY A 284 -11.43 -6.51 6.86
C GLY A 284 -10.85 -6.98 8.21
N SER A 285 -9.60 -6.66 8.54
CA SER A 285 -8.97 -7.07 9.82
C SER A 285 -7.82 -6.15 10.24
N GLY A 286 -7.97 -4.82 10.11
CA GLY A 286 -6.93 -3.84 10.47
C GLY A 286 -7.41 -2.47 10.96
N GLY A 287 -8.72 -2.21 10.95
CA GLY A 287 -9.32 -1.12 11.71
C GLY A 287 -10.13 -1.72 12.86
N THR A 288 -9.97 -1.20 14.08
CA THR A 288 -10.92 -1.48 15.17
C THR A 288 -12.34 -1.24 14.64
N SER A 289 -13.26 -2.18 14.88
CA SER A 289 -14.67 -1.98 14.52
C SER A 289 -15.15 -0.67 15.15
N VAL A 290 -15.61 0.26 14.32
CA VAL A 290 -16.08 1.58 14.77
C VAL A 290 -17.59 1.68 14.74
N ALA A 291 -18.27 0.74 14.09
CA ALA A 291 -19.72 0.60 14.12
C ALA A 291 -20.10 -0.87 14.26
N THR A 292 -21.17 -1.16 14.98
CA THR A 292 -21.76 -2.50 15.08
C THR A 292 -23.20 -2.41 14.64
N PHE A 293 -23.61 -3.26 13.71
CA PHE A 293 -24.97 -3.32 13.18
C PHE A 293 -25.68 -4.57 13.69
N TYR A 294 -26.96 -4.42 14.02
CA TYR A 294 -27.75 -5.44 14.70
C TYR A 294 -29.02 -5.75 13.92
N LYS A 295 -29.34 -7.04 13.89
CA LYS A 295 -30.57 -7.54 13.24
C LYS A 295 -31.83 -7.05 13.92
N ASP A 296 -31.84 -6.96 15.24
CA ASP A 296 -33.02 -6.57 16.01
C ASP A 296 -32.82 -5.22 16.71
N CYS A 297 -33.92 -4.57 17.10
CA CYS A 297 -33.89 -3.41 17.97
C CYS A 297 -33.29 -3.74 19.35
N THR A 298 -32.93 -2.70 20.08
CA THR A 298 -32.24 -2.73 21.38
C THR A 298 -30.91 -3.48 21.35
N TYR A 299 -30.21 -3.44 20.20
CA TYR A 299 -28.94 -4.13 19.95
C TYR A 299 -29.04 -5.65 20.10
N GLY A 300 -30.18 -6.22 19.70
CA GLY A 300 -30.46 -7.65 19.74
C GLY A 300 -30.09 -8.39 18.44
N GLY A 301 -30.20 -9.72 18.48
CA GLY A 301 -29.98 -10.56 17.30
C GLY A 301 -28.52 -10.65 16.85
N THR A 302 -28.31 -10.99 15.58
CA THR A 302 -26.98 -11.05 14.97
C THR A 302 -26.32 -9.68 15.00
N ALA A 303 -25.07 -9.62 15.49
CA ALA A 303 -24.28 -8.41 15.59
C ALA A 303 -23.04 -8.50 14.69
N VAL A 304 -22.83 -7.49 13.85
CA VAL A 304 -21.70 -7.43 12.91
C VAL A 304 -20.96 -6.12 13.06
N GLY A 305 -19.68 -6.22 13.44
CA GLY A 305 -18.78 -5.08 13.57
C GLY A 305 -18.11 -4.70 12.26
N LEU A 306 -18.20 -3.43 11.86
CA LEU A 306 -17.59 -2.87 10.65
C LEU A 306 -16.64 -1.72 11.01
N ALA A 307 -15.51 -1.67 10.29
CA ALA A 307 -14.57 -0.55 10.34
C ALA A 307 -15.07 0.62 9.46
N ALA A 308 -14.34 1.75 9.46
CA ALA A 308 -14.61 2.81 8.49
C ALA A 308 -14.41 2.30 7.05
N GLY A 309 -15.31 2.67 6.15
CA GLY A 309 -15.33 2.17 4.77
C GLY A 309 -16.69 2.25 4.12
N SER A 310 -16.77 1.85 2.85
CA SER A 310 -18.00 1.85 2.05
C SER A 310 -18.43 0.41 1.77
N TYR A 311 -19.70 0.08 2.05
CA TYR A 311 -20.25 -1.26 2.03
C TYR A 311 -21.51 -1.28 1.17
N ASN A 312 -21.40 -1.79 -0.07
CA ASN A 312 -22.56 -2.18 -0.86
C ASN A 312 -23.14 -3.51 -0.36
N LEU A 313 -24.30 -3.93 -0.89
CA LEU A 313 -25.05 -5.10 -0.44
C LEU A 313 -24.19 -6.36 -0.46
N SER A 314 -23.47 -6.61 -1.55
CA SER A 314 -22.58 -7.77 -1.65
C SER A 314 -21.52 -7.76 -0.54
N ARG A 315 -20.96 -6.59 -0.21
CA ARG A 315 -20.02 -6.45 0.90
C ARG A 315 -20.70 -6.68 2.24
N LEU A 316 -21.89 -6.14 2.49
CA LEU A 316 -22.64 -6.39 3.73
C LEU A 316 -22.94 -7.88 3.94
N GLN A 317 -23.39 -8.56 2.89
CA GLN A 317 -23.65 -10.00 2.91
C GLN A 317 -22.39 -10.82 3.22
N SER A 318 -21.23 -10.41 2.70
CA SER A 318 -19.97 -11.09 3.03
C SER A 318 -19.53 -10.95 4.50
N PHE A 319 -20.05 -9.95 5.20
CA PHE A 319 -19.87 -9.75 6.64
C PHE A 319 -21.03 -10.36 7.47
N GLY A 320 -22.01 -11.01 6.82
CA GLY A 320 -23.14 -11.66 7.49
C GLY A 320 -24.36 -10.76 7.73
N ILE A 321 -24.42 -9.58 7.10
CA ILE A 321 -25.60 -8.69 7.13
C ILE A 321 -26.42 -8.94 5.87
N ALA A 322 -27.66 -9.43 6.02
CA ALA A 322 -28.56 -9.64 4.89
C ALA A 322 -29.12 -8.29 4.35
N ASN A 323 -29.70 -8.33 3.13
CA ASN A 323 -30.42 -7.16 2.61
C ASN A 323 -31.59 -6.84 3.53
N ASP A 324 -31.87 -5.56 3.76
CA ASP A 324 -33.05 -5.16 4.50
C ASP A 324 -33.12 -5.82 5.89
N ASP A 325 -31.99 -5.90 6.60
CA ASP A 325 -31.88 -6.69 7.84
C ASP A 325 -31.26 -5.94 9.03
N ILE A 326 -31.02 -4.62 8.89
CA ILE A 326 -30.47 -3.79 9.96
C ILE A 326 -31.61 -3.08 10.68
N SER A 327 -31.74 -3.33 11.99
CA SER A 327 -32.75 -2.70 12.85
C SER A 327 -32.17 -1.79 13.94
N SER A 328 -30.89 -1.94 14.31
CA SER A 328 -30.23 -1.00 15.23
C SER A 328 -28.71 -0.94 15.00
N LEU A 329 -28.05 0.10 15.52
CA LEU A 329 -26.60 0.27 15.38
C LEU A 329 -25.94 0.93 16.59
N GLN A 330 -24.73 0.47 16.91
CA GLN A 330 -23.82 1.18 17.80
C GLN A 330 -22.71 1.82 16.98
N LEU A 331 -22.32 3.03 17.34
CA LEU A 331 -21.33 3.82 16.64
C LEU A 331 -20.35 4.43 17.64
N GLN A 332 -19.07 4.13 17.44
CA GLN A 332 -18.00 4.74 18.20
C GLN A 332 -18.00 6.26 17.99
N SER A 333 -17.82 6.99 19.09
CA SER A 333 -17.70 8.44 19.06
C SER A 333 -16.64 8.88 18.04
N GLY A 334 -16.96 9.94 17.30
CA GLY A 334 -16.07 10.45 16.25
C GLY A 334 -16.33 9.87 14.86
N TYR A 335 -17.26 8.93 14.69
CA TYR A 335 -17.65 8.39 13.38
C TYR A 335 -19.08 8.79 13.00
N ARG A 336 -19.38 8.69 11.71
CA ARG A 336 -20.72 8.79 11.13
C ARG A 336 -20.98 7.59 10.24
N VAL A 337 -22.21 7.13 10.20
CA VAL A 337 -22.72 6.17 9.24
C VAL A 337 -23.71 6.87 8.34
N THR A 338 -23.58 6.70 7.03
CA THR A 338 -24.61 7.05 6.05
C THR A 338 -25.21 5.75 5.55
N LEU A 339 -26.46 5.50 5.87
CA LEU A 339 -27.26 4.38 5.40
C LEU A 339 -27.94 4.77 4.09
N TYR A 340 -28.04 3.83 3.18
CA TYR A 340 -28.69 3.97 1.88
C TYR A 340 -29.74 2.89 1.75
N TRP A 341 -30.93 3.31 1.30
CA TRP A 341 -32.06 2.40 1.16
C TRP A 341 -31.78 1.39 0.03
N ASP A 342 -31.16 1.85 -1.05
CA ASP A 342 -30.82 1.00 -2.19
C ASP A 342 -29.34 0.58 -2.19
N ASP A 343 -29.03 -0.46 -2.95
CA ASP A 343 -27.65 -0.94 -3.13
C ASP A 343 -26.79 0.10 -3.89
N ASN A 344 -25.48 -0.01 -3.76
CA ASN A 344 -24.47 0.83 -4.41
C ASN A 344 -24.65 2.33 -4.11
N TYR A 345 -24.99 2.64 -2.86
CA TYR A 345 -25.07 4.00 -2.31
C TYR A 345 -26.13 4.88 -3.00
N ALA A 346 -27.23 4.26 -3.41
CA ALA A 346 -28.33 4.93 -4.09
C ALA A 346 -29.56 5.10 -3.18
N GLY A 347 -30.57 5.80 -3.71
CA GLY A 347 -31.85 5.97 -3.03
C GLY A 347 -31.83 6.99 -1.89
N THR A 348 -32.83 6.89 -1.03
CA THR A 348 -32.94 7.73 0.17
C THR A 348 -31.78 7.43 1.13
N THR A 349 -31.35 8.43 1.90
CA THR A 349 -30.24 8.30 2.84
C THR A 349 -30.63 8.68 4.26
N LEU A 350 -30.00 8.03 5.25
CA LEU A 350 -30.09 8.38 6.66
C LEU A 350 -28.69 8.45 7.27
N VAL A 351 -28.38 9.56 7.93
CA VAL A 351 -27.08 9.76 8.58
C VAL A 351 -27.23 9.58 10.08
N LYS A 352 -26.43 8.68 10.66
CA LYS A 352 -26.33 8.48 12.11
C LYS A 352 -24.93 8.85 12.59
N THR A 353 -24.86 9.61 13.67
CA THR A 353 -23.60 10.07 14.30
C THR A 353 -23.46 9.62 15.75
N ALA A 354 -24.39 8.78 16.21
CA ALA A 354 -24.42 8.18 17.53
C ALA A 354 -25.09 6.80 17.45
N ASN A 355 -25.08 6.07 18.56
CA ASN A 355 -25.85 4.84 18.70
C ASN A 355 -27.33 5.10 18.42
N ASP A 356 -27.97 4.14 17.77
CA ASP A 356 -29.40 4.10 17.59
C ASP A 356 -29.94 2.74 18.03
N ALA A 357 -30.82 2.75 19.02
CA ALA A 357 -31.36 1.53 19.58
C ALA A 357 -32.45 0.91 18.71
N CYS A 358 -33.10 1.63 17.79
CA CYS A 358 -34.17 1.07 16.96
C CYS A 358 -34.52 1.98 15.79
N LEU A 359 -34.12 1.61 14.57
CA LEU A 359 -34.38 2.38 13.35
C LEU A 359 -35.88 2.44 12.93
N VAL A 360 -36.78 1.84 13.71
CA VAL A 360 -38.23 1.93 13.50
C VAL A 360 -38.72 3.37 13.64
N ASP A 361 -38.20 4.12 14.62
CA ASP A 361 -38.61 5.51 14.86
C ASP A 361 -38.08 6.47 13.77
N ASP A 362 -37.01 6.10 13.08
CA ASP A 362 -36.52 6.76 11.87
C ASP A 362 -37.30 6.37 10.60
N GLY A 363 -38.08 5.28 10.62
CA GLY A 363 -38.72 4.69 9.44
C GLY A 363 -37.77 3.87 8.56
N TRP A 364 -36.64 3.42 9.11
CA TRP A 364 -35.53 2.76 8.41
C TRP A 364 -35.30 1.30 8.79
N ASN A 365 -36.15 0.75 9.66
CA ASN A 365 -36.07 -0.66 10.05
C ASN A 365 -36.14 -1.58 8.82
N ASP A 366 -35.15 -2.45 8.67
CA ASP A 366 -35.08 -3.43 7.59
C ASP A 366 -35.15 -2.78 6.20
N LYS A 367 -34.46 -1.64 6.03
CA LYS A 367 -34.38 -0.90 4.74
C LYS A 367 -32.98 -0.71 4.18
N VAL A 368 -31.93 -1.04 4.94
CA VAL A 368 -30.56 -0.73 4.53
C VAL A 368 -30.05 -1.78 3.54
N SER A 369 -29.72 -1.32 2.33
CA SER A 369 -29.07 -2.16 1.31
C SER A 369 -27.60 -1.80 1.09
N SER A 370 -27.16 -0.59 1.46
CA SER A 370 -25.75 -0.21 1.48
C SER A 370 -25.44 0.87 2.52
N LEU A 371 -24.18 1.01 2.94
CA LEU A 371 -23.76 1.99 3.94
C LEU A 371 -22.33 2.50 3.77
N VAL A 372 -22.06 3.71 4.27
CA VAL A 372 -20.71 4.30 4.33
C VAL A 372 -20.41 4.74 5.76
N ILE A 373 -19.27 4.31 6.29
CA ILE A 373 -18.79 4.64 7.63
C ILE A 373 -17.57 5.55 7.47
N ALA A 374 -17.64 6.76 8.01
CA ALA A 374 -16.58 7.76 7.88
C ALA A 374 -16.28 8.43 9.22
N ALA A 375 -15.01 8.79 9.45
CA ALA A 375 -14.65 9.67 10.55
C ALA A 375 -15.29 11.05 10.38
N THR A 376 -15.86 11.58 11.46
CA THR A 376 -16.35 12.97 11.55
C THR A 376 -15.17 13.94 11.55
N ALA A 377 -15.43 15.21 11.23
CA ALA A 377 -14.43 16.28 11.32
C ALA A 377 -13.82 16.40 12.75
N ALA A 378 -14.54 15.96 13.79
CA ALA A 378 -14.06 15.90 15.16
C ALA A 378 -13.06 14.75 15.43
N ALA A 379 -13.19 13.60 14.78
CA ALA A 379 -12.19 12.52 14.86
C ALA A 379 -10.95 12.78 13.97
N ARG A 380 -11.11 13.56 12.90
CA ARG A 380 -9.98 14.04 12.09
C ARG A 380 -9.08 15.04 12.83
N ALA A 381 -9.49 15.51 14.02
CA ALA A 381 -8.72 16.46 14.83
C ALA A 381 -7.59 15.82 15.65
N GLU A 382 -7.51 14.48 15.76
CA GLU A 382 -6.43 13.79 16.51
C GLU A 382 -5.16 13.48 15.69
N THR A 383 -5.14 13.79 14.38
CA THR A 383 -3.92 13.71 13.56
C THR A 383 -3.66 15.04 12.84
N GLN A 384 -3.50 16.11 13.62
CA GLN A 384 -2.87 17.31 13.09
C GLN A 384 -1.35 17.11 13.07
N SER A 385 -0.79 16.80 11.91
CA SER A 385 0.66 16.74 11.72
C SER A 385 1.21 18.13 11.37
N ILE A 386 2.12 18.62 12.22
CA ILE A 386 3.12 19.57 11.79
C ILE A 386 4.19 18.73 11.08
N THR A 387 4.45 19.00 9.81
CA THR A 387 5.71 18.54 9.22
C THR A 387 6.70 19.68 9.31
N ASN A 388 7.85 19.37 9.89
CA ASN A 388 9.02 20.20 9.75
C ASN A 388 10.23 19.29 9.63
N GLN A 389 10.97 19.42 8.52
CA GLN A 389 12.29 18.81 8.44
C GLN A 389 13.25 19.65 9.31
N PRO A 390 14.22 19.04 10.02
CA PRO A 390 15.24 19.80 10.74
C PRO A 390 15.92 20.82 9.81
N GLY A 391 15.93 22.10 10.18
CA GLY A 391 16.54 23.18 9.38
C GLY A 391 15.57 24.07 8.58
N GLU A 392 14.27 23.74 8.48
CA GLU A 392 13.31 24.58 7.77
C GLU A 392 12.99 25.89 8.52
N GLN A 393 12.93 27.02 7.82
CA GLN A 393 12.67 28.35 8.39
C GLN A 393 11.17 28.66 8.56
N GLU A 394 10.29 27.73 8.18
CA GLU A 394 8.83 27.88 8.15
C GLU A 394 8.14 26.60 8.63
N LEU A 395 7.13 26.72 9.49
CA LEU A 395 6.19 25.64 9.82
C LEU A 395 5.03 25.67 8.84
N LYS A 396 4.66 24.50 8.31
CA LYS A 396 3.48 24.31 7.48
C LYS A 396 2.53 23.37 8.20
N LEU A 397 1.33 23.85 8.51
CA LEU A 397 0.30 23.03 9.13
C LEU A 397 -0.59 22.41 8.06
N PHE A 398 -0.56 21.09 7.96
CA PHE A 398 -1.40 20.32 7.05
C PHE A 398 -2.66 19.87 7.78
N ASN A 399 -3.78 19.87 7.06
CA ASN A 399 -5.10 19.45 7.59
C ASN A 399 -5.59 20.27 8.82
N ALA A 400 -4.98 21.43 9.10
CA ALA A 400 -5.43 22.36 10.13
C ALA A 400 -6.43 23.38 9.54
N PRO A 401 -7.46 23.80 10.30
CA PRO A 401 -8.29 24.92 9.91
C PRO A 401 -7.47 26.21 9.81
N ASN A 402 -7.85 27.11 8.90
CA ASN A 402 -7.06 28.29 8.54
C ASN A 402 -6.65 29.13 9.76
N LEU A 403 -5.35 29.23 10.02
CA LEU A 403 -4.77 30.01 11.13
C LEU A 403 -4.64 31.51 10.84
N ALA A 404 -5.10 31.99 9.69
CA ALA A 404 -5.08 33.40 9.35
C ALA A 404 -5.73 34.25 10.46
N GLY A 405 -4.94 35.14 11.07
CA GLY A 405 -5.37 36.05 12.14
C GLY A 405 -5.43 35.45 13.55
N ILE A 406 -5.25 34.14 13.70
CA ILE A 406 -5.31 33.44 14.99
C ILE A 406 -4.02 33.67 15.78
N LEU A 407 -4.16 33.93 17.08
CA LEU A 407 -3.00 34.13 17.95
C LEU A 407 -2.34 32.78 18.28
N VAL A 408 -1.10 32.63 17.83
CA VAL A 408 -0.26 31.45 18.06
C VAL A 408 0.88 31.80 19.01
N ARG A 409 1.09 30.97 20.03
CA ARG A 409 2.19 31.04 21.01
C ARG A 409 3.13 29.87 20.81
N ILE A 410 4.44 30.10 20.90
CA ILE A 410 5.45 29.05 20.85
C ILE A 410 6.26 29.12 22.14
N TYR A 411 6.43 27.98 22.78
CA TYR A 411 7.19 27.78 24.02
C TYR A 411 8.40 26.89 23.75
N ASP A 412 9.52 27.14 24.42
CA ASP A 412 10.61 26.18 24.50
C ASP A 412 10.28 25.02 25.47
N ILE A 413 11.14 23.99 25.53
CA ILE A 413 10.93 22.83 26.42
C ILE A 413 10.92 23.18 27.91
N THR A 414 11.40 24.36 28.30
CA THR A 414 11.37 24.83 29.68
C THR A 414 10.06 25.54 30.03
N GLY A 415 9.15 25.67 29.06
CA GLY A 415 7.85 26.34 29.21
C GLY A 415 7.92 27.86 29.05
N ARG A 416 9.05 28.41 28.61
CA ARG A 416 9.17 29.86 28.35
C ARG A 416 8.63 30.18 26.96
N GLN A 417 7.75 31.19 26.86
CA GLN A 417 7.26 31.67 25.57
C GLN A 417 8.40 32.33 24.79
N VAL A 418 8.71 31.80 23.61
CA VAL A 418 9.81 32.27 22.74
C VAL A 418 9.31 32.99 21.49
N MET A 419 8.05 32.80 21.11
CA MET A 419 7.45 33.53 19.98
C MET A 419 5.93 33.68 20.16
N LEU A 420 5.39 34.79 19.68
CA LEU A 420 3.97 35.11 19.59
C LEU A 420 3.68 35.66 18.20
N VAL A 421 2.75 35.06 17.45
CA VAL A 421 2.53 35.41 16.04
C VAL A 421 1.05 35.30 15.67
N ARG A 422 0.62 36.11 14.70
CA ARG A 422 -0.67 35.98 14.01
C ARG A 422 -0.40 35.67 12.55
N PRO A 423 -0.45 34.39 12.14
CA PRO A 423 -0.15 33.99 10.77
C PRO A 423 -1.15 34.62 9.78
N ALA A 424 -0.73 34.81 8.52
CA ALA A 424 -1.62 35.21 7.44
C ALA A 424 -2.27 34.00 6.71
N SER A 425 -1.79 32.80 7.00
CA SER A 425 -2.25 31.51 6.45
C SER A 425 -1.81 30.36 7.38
N ASN A 426 -1.91 29.10 6.95
CA ASN A 426 -1.39 27.92 7.68
C ASN A 426 0.15 27.78 7.66
N ARG A 427 0.87 28.91 7.54
CA ARG A 427 2.32 28.98 7.50
C ARG A 427 2.84 29.93 8.56
N ILE A 428 3.86 29.52 9.29
CA ILE A 428 4.46 30.30 10.37
C ILE A 428 5.97 30.39 10.15
N ASN A 429 6.48 31.60 9.96
CA ASN A 429 7.92 31.83 9.90
C ASN A 429 8.54 31.61 11.29
N ILE A 430 9.48 30.66 11.38
CA ILE A 430 10.20 30.31 12.60
C ILE A 430 11.71 30.53 12.48
N SER A 431 12.15 31.32 11.50
CA SER A 431 13.58 31.63 11.26
C SER A 431 14.29 32.23 12.48
N SER A 432 13.58 32.92 13.37
CA SER A 432 14.15 33.53 14.57
C SER A 432 14.32 32.56 15.75
N LEU A 433 13.85 31.32 15.63
CA LEU A 433 14.04 30.30 16.67
C LEU A 433 15.40 29.63 16.51
N LEU A 434 16.10 29.42 17.62
CA LEU A 434 17.31 28.59 17.65
C LEU A 434 16.95 27.12 17.41
N PRO A 435 17.87 26.28 16.90
CA PRO A 435 17.64 24.84 16.80
C PRO A 435 17.22 24.25 18.15
N GLY A 436 16.16 23.46 18.16
CA GLY A 436 15.60 22.96 19.41
C GLY A 436 14.18 22.42 19.28
N THR A 437 13.69 21.80 20.36
CA THR A 437 12.29 21.38 20.46
C THR A 437 11.44 22.54 20.99
N TYR A 438 10.27 22.72 20.38
CA TYR A 438 9.31 23.74 20.77
C TYR A 438 7.88 23.17 20.83
N VAL A 439 7.02 23.88 21.55
CA VAL A 439 5.59 23.60 21.67
C VAL A 439 4.81 24.80 21.16
N LEU A 440 4.02 24.60 20.12
CA LEU A 440 3.10 25.56 19.54
C LEU A 440 1.71 25.41 20.17
N VAL A 441 1.10 26.52 20.57
CA VAL A 441 -0.19 26.59 21.25
C VAL A 441 -1.06 27.66 20.59
N TYR A 442 -2.30 27.32 20.24
CA TYR A 442 -3.29 28.27 19.75
C TYR A 442 -4.69 27.87 20.20
N THR A 443 -5.65 28.80 20.13
CA THR A 443 -7.05 28.53 20.50
C THR A 443 -7.92 28.59 19.26
N MET A 444 -8.70 27.54 19.05
CA MET A 444 -9.64 27.42 17.93
C MET A 444 -11.00 26.96 18.44
N GLN A 445 -12.06 27.69 18.07
CA GLN A 445 -13.45 27.38 18.47
C GLN A 445 -13.60 27.10 19.98
N GLY A 446 -12.88 27.87 20.81
CA GLY A 446 -12.91 27.71 22.27
C GLY A 446 -12.07 26.57 22.84
N LYS A 447 -11.41 25.76 22.00
CA LYS A 447 -10.49 24.68 22.43
C LYS A 447 -9.04 25.07 22.20
N GLN A 448 -8.18 24.78 23.18
CA GLN A 448 -6.73 24.97 23.05
C GLN A 448 -6.12 23.77 22.32
N VAL A 449 -5.31 24.06 21.31
CA VAL A 449 -4.54 23.07 20.54
C VAL A 449 -3.07 23.25 20.88
N THR A 450 -2.39 22.14 21.15
CA THR A 450 -0.98 22.09 21.53
C THR A 450 -0.24 21.08 20.66
N GLN A 451 0.84 21.49 20.00
CA GLN A 451 1.61 20.65 19.08
C GLN A 451 3.11 20.85 19.27
N ARG A 452 3.90 19.78 19.14
CA ARG A 452 5.37 19.81 19.26
C ARG A 452 6.04 19.84 17.88
N PHE A 453 7.14 20.59 17.74
CA PHE A 453 7.96 20.61 16.53
C PHE A 453 9.46 20.79 16.85
N ILE A 454 10.36 20.47 15.90
CA ILE A 454 11.83 20.56 16.05
C ILE A 454 12.43 21.54 15.03
N LYS A 455 12.88 22.73 15.45
CA LYS A 455 13.47 23.73 14.55
C LYS A 455 14.84 23.33 14.01
#